data_AF-A0A5C6XFI4-F1
#
_entry.id   AF-A0A5C6XFI4-F1
#
_cell.length_a   1.000
_cell.length_b   1.000
_cell.length_c   1.000
_cell.angle_alpha   90.00
_cell.angle_beta   90.00
_cell.angle_gamma   90.00
#
_symmetry.space_group_name_H-M   'P 1'
#
loop_
_entity.id
_entity.type
_entity.pdbx_description
1 polymer ?
#
loop_
_entity_poly.entity_id
_entity_poly.type
_entity_poly.pdbx_seq_one_letter_code
_entity_poly.pdbx_strand_id
1 'polypeptide(L)'
;MQREWYLIDDEGIHRLDLGEQSSVEFWDGEGSPDEETGQWPGFSQVVIDASPSRVVEALKRTAPILEIGLSEVTAQPERWEGGVMVATDGPLTLVAEPGVDLDERFLGAEWAEELFSELRCSGAFFGYEPHLGSLHLTMYEEGHPRFAWCDSLLPGPSYAMVFESDGRCTNEDPRQFALRELELPPTSPLLDRYHFVWANLRALGLEELRPELEALPIVAAMQIQESDEESA
;
A
#
# COMPACT_ATOMS: atom_id res chain seq x y z
N MET A 1 26.74 -7.90 2.45
CA MET A 1 26.33 -6.60 2.98
C MET A 1 25.80 -6.84 4.39
N GLN A 2 26.51 -6.37 5.41
CA GLN A 2 26.15 -6.62 6.81
C GLN A 2 24.94 -5.73 7.14
N ARG A 3 23.76 -6.33 7.33
CA ARG A 3 22.55 -5.57 7.70
C ARG A 3 22.57 -5.35 9.21
N GLU A 4 22.76 -4.10 9.62
CA GLU A 4 22.52 -3.66 10.99
C GLU A 4 21.03 -3.34 11.15
N TRP A 5 20.42 -3.84 12.22
CA TRP A 5 19.09 -3.39 12.65
C TRP A 5 19.23 -2.50 13.86
N TYR A 6 18.31 -1.54 13.97
CA TYR A 6 18.18 -0.67 15.13
C TYR A 6 16.79 -0.92 15.73
N LEU A 7 16.76 -1.41 16.96
CA LEU A 7 15.55 -1.48 17.77
C LEU A 7 15.43 -0.15 18.52
N ILE A 8 14.30 0.54 18.37
CA ILE A 8 14.01 1.76 19.12
C ILE A 8 12.89 1.43 20.10
N ASP A 9 13.16 1.53 21.40
CA ASP A 9 12.19 1.33 22.47
C ASP A 9 12.28 2.46 23.51
N ASP A 10 11.47 2.36 24.56
CA ASP A 10 11.42 3.34 25.67
C ASP A 10 12.78 3.49 26.41
N GLU A 11 13.72 2.56 26.20
CA GLU A 11 15.06 2.55 26.78
C GLU A 11 16.13 3.12 25.82
N GLY A 12 15.78 3.36 24.56
CA GLY A 12 16.63 4.04 23.57
C GLY A 12 16.84 3.23 22.29
N ILE A 13 17.96 3.50 21.61
CA ILE A 13 18.31 2.88 20.33
C ILE A 13 19.32 1.77 20.56
N HIS A 14 18.97 0.54 20.20
CA HIS A 14 19.80 -0.66 20.37
C HIS A 14 20.19 -1.25 19.03
N ARG A 15 21.49 -1.54 18.85
CA ARG A 15 22.02 -2.11 17.60
C ARG A 15 22.02 -3.64 17.64
N LEU A 16 21.44 -4.27 16.63
CA LEU A 16 21.39 -5.72 16.42
C LEU A 16 22.15 -6.09 15.14
N ASP A 17 23.16 -6.95 15.26
CA ASP A 17 23.96 -7.46 14.13
C ASP A 17 23.34 -8.76 13.62
N LEU A 18 22.84 -8.77 12.39
CA LEU A 18 22.09 -9.90 11.81
C LEU A 18 22.95 -10.86 10.98
N GLY A 19 24.27 -10.67 10.94
CA GLY A 19 25.19 -11.55 10.19
C GLY A 19 25.10 -11.40 8.67
N GLU A 20 25.92 -12.19 7.96
CA GLU A 20 26.00 -12.17 6.49
C GLU A 20 25.06 -13.22 5.86
N GLN A 21 24.26 -12.79 4.88
CA GLN A 21 23.35 -13.65 4.13
C GLN A 21 24.12 -14.45 3.07
N SER A 22 23.90 -15.77 3.02
CA SER A 22 24.26 -16.58 1.84
C SER A 22 23.31 -16.21 0.71
N SER A 23 23.88 -15.66 -0.38
CA SER A 23 23.20 -15.61 -1.67
C SER A 23 22.88 -17.03 -2.15
N VAL A 24 21.99 -17.14 -3.12
CA VAL A 24 21.47 -18.35 -3.77
C VAL A 24 20.10 -18.82 -3.19
N GLU A 25 19.08 -18.72 -4.05
CA GLU A 25 17.71 -19.32 -4.00
C GLU A 25 16.50 -18.51 -3.48
N PHE A 26 16.30 -17.23 -3.88
CA PHE A 26 14.99 -16.57 -3.63
C PHE A 26 14.40 -15.72 -4.77
N TRP A 27 15.09 -15.60 -5.92
CA TRP A 27 14.63 -14.78 -7.03
C TRP A 27 14.60 -15.59 -8.33
N ASP A 28 13.45 -16.16 -8.64
CA ASP A 28 13.04 -16.45 -10.02
C ASP A 28 11.63 -15.88 -10.17
N GLY A 29 11.59 -14.60 -10.54
CA GLY A 29 10.38 -13.84 -10.83
C GLY A 29 10.80 -12.51 -11.44
N GLU A 30 10.68 -12.40 -12.76
CA GLU A 30 11.03 -11.22 -13.56
C GLU A 30 10.16 -10.02 -13.18
N GLY A 31 10.63 -9.26 -12.19
CA GLY A 31 10.27 -7.88 -11.95
C GLY A 31 11.49 -7.26 -11.32
N SER A 32 12.05 -6.20 -11.88
CA SER A 32 13.30 -5.60 -11.43
C SER A 32 13.07 -4.76 -10.16
N PRO A 33 13.37 -5.25 -8.94
CA PRO A 33 13.79 -4.34 -7.88
C PRO A 33 15.06 -3.64 -8.38
N ASP A 34 15.31 -2.42 -7.92
CA ASP A 34 16.58 -1.75 -8.18
C ASP A 34 17.71 -2.71 -7.76
N GLU A 35 18.40 -3.31 -8.74
CA GLU A 35 19.22 -4.52 -8.59
C GLU A 35 20.38 -4.31 -7.59
N GLU A 36 20.67 -3.05 -7.26
CA GLU A 36 21.72 -2.66 -6.30
C GLU A 36 21.27 -2.68 -4.83
N THR A 37 19.98 -2.52 -4.51
CA THR A 37 19.50 -2.38 -3.12
C THR A 37 18.46 -3.40 -2.67
N GLY A 38 17.71 -3.99 -3.61
CA GLY A 38 16.63 -4.93 -3.30
C GLY A 38 15.44 -4.28 -2.56
N GLN A 39 15.29 -2.96 -2.64
CA GLN A 39 14.15 -2.22 -2.09
C GLN A 39 13.07 -1.99 -3.14
N TRP A 40 11.83 -1.80 -2.71
CA TRP A 40 10.73 -1.41 -3.60
C TRP A 40 10.90 0.04 -4.08
N PRO A 41 10.37 0.42 -5.26
CA PRO A 41 10.25 1.83 -5.62
C PRO A 41 9.26 2.53 -4.69
N GLY A 42 9.24 3.86 -4.68
CA GLY A 42 8.21 4.59 -3.95
C GLY A 42 6.84 4.41 -4.62
N PHE A 43 5.84 3.94 -3.87
CA PHE A 43 4.49 3.81 -4.40
C PHE A 43 3.39 3.80 -3.34
N SER A 44 2.17 4.03 -3.79
CA SER A 44 0.90 3.74 -3.13
C SER A 44 -0.02 3.02 -4.11
N GLN A 45 -0.78 2.05 -3.62
CA GLN A 45 -1.69 1.23 -4.41
C GLN A 45 -2.87 0.76 -3.57
N VAL A 46 -4.02 0.64 -4.20
CA VAL A 46 -5.21 0.01 -3.63
C VAL A 46 -5.50 -1.28 -4.39
N VAL A 47 -5.73 -2.38 -3.68
CA VAL A 47 -6.24 -3.64 -4.22
C VAL A 47 -7.66 -3.87 -3.71
N ILE A 48 -8.58 -4.19 -4.60
CA ILE A 48 -10.01 -4.23 -4.31
C ILE A 48 -10.62 -5.51 -4.85
N ASP A 49 -11.32 -6.26 -4.00
CA ASP A 49 -12.16 -7.40 -4.42
C ASP A 49 -13.52 -6.91 -4.94
N ALA A 50 -13.49 -6.26 -6.10
CA ALA A 50 -14.67 -5.79 -6.81
C ALA A 50 -14.39 -5.71 -8.31
N SER A 51 -15.46 -5.76 -9.11
CA SER A 51 -15.36 -5.55 -10.56
C SER A 51 -14.88 -4.13 -10.89
N PRO A 52 -14.07 -3.93 -11.95
CA PRO A 52 -13.53 -2.61 -12.27
C PRO A 52 -14.57 -1.53 -12.52
N SER A 53 -15.70 -1.88 -13.14
CA SER A 53 -16.79 -0.93 -13.37
C SER A 53 -17.36 -0.36 -12.07
N ARG A 54 -17.47 -1.19 -11.01
CA ARG A 54 -17.87 -0.71 -9.67
C ARG A 54 -16.82 0.20 -9.07
N VAL A 55 -15.54 -0.13 -9.23
CA VAL A 55 -14.42 0.68 -8.73
C VAL A 55 -14.36 2.05 -9.41
N VAL A 56 -14.51 2.10 -10.74
CA VAL A 56 -14.53 3.36 -11.51
C VAL A 56 -15.69 4.25 -11.07
N GLU A 57 -16.89 3.68 -10.88
CA GLU A 57 -18.03 4.44 -10.40
C GLU A 57 -17.85 4.94 -8.96
N ALA A 58 -17.21 4.15 -8.09
CA ALA A 58 -16.87 4.56 -6.72
C ALA A 58 -15.82 5.70 -6.71
N LEU A 59 -14.78 5.62 -7.55
CA LEU A 59 -13.78 6.69 -7.72
C LEU A 59 -14.45 8.00 -8.12
N LYS A 60 -15.37 7.98 -9.09
CA LYS A 60 -16.11 9.17 -9.53
C LYS A 60 -17.01 9.78 -8.44
N ARG A 61 -17.50 8.97 -7.50
CA ARG A 61 -18.36 9.43 -6.39
C ARG A 61 -17.59 9.93 -5.18
N THR A 62 -16.45 9.31 -4.90
CA THR A 62 -15.62 9.62 -3.73
C THR A 62 -14.67 10.79 -3.99
N ALA A 63 -14.18 10.98 -5.22
CA ALA A 63 -13.30 12.08 -5.55
C ALA A 63 -13.87 13.47 -5.15
N PRO A 64 -15.14 13.82 -5.44
CA PRO A 64 -15.70 15.10 -5.00
C PRO A 64 -15.83 15.27 -3.47
N ILE A 65 -15.90 14.17 -2.70
CA ILE A 65 -15.91 14.22 -1.23
C ILE A 65 -14.57 14.74 -0.71
N LEU A 66 -13.50 14.42 -1.43
CA LEU A 66 -12.12 14.82 -1.13
C LEU A 66 -11.68 16.06 -1.94
N GLU A 67 -12.63 16.75 -2.56
CA GLU A 67 -12.38 17.95 -3.38
C GLU A 67 -11.47 17.68 -4.61
N ILE A 68 -11.41 16.42 -5.06
CA ILE A 68 -10.63 15.99 -6.23
C ILE A 68 -11.51 16.02 -7.48
N GLY A 69 -11.07 16.74 -8.51
CA GLY A 69 -11.66 16.67 -9.84
C GLY A 69 -11.12 15.46 -10.62
N LEU A 70 -12.00 14.65 -11.21
CA LEU A 70 -11.59 13.55 -12.09
C LEU A 70 -12.17 13.70 -13.50
N SER A 71 -11.32 13.51 -14.50
CA SER A 71 -11.70 13.47 -15.90
C SER A 71 -11.29 12.16 -16.55
N GLU A 72 -12.24 11.47 -17.20
CA GLU A 72 -11.97 10.19 -17.83
C GLU A 72 -11.13 10.36 -19.10
N VAL A 73 -9.96 9.72 -19.12
CA VAL A 73 -8.96 9.79 -20.20
C VAL A 73 -8.54 8.41 -20.69
N THR A 74 -9.33 7.37 -20.41
CA THR A 74 -9.06 5.97 -20.82
C THR A 74 -8.69 5.84 -22.31
N ALA A 75 -9.32 6.62 -23.19
CA ALA A 75 -9.06 6.59 -24.63
C ALA A 75 -7.85 7.44 -25.09
N GLN A 76 -7.13 8.09 -24.17
CA GLN A 76 -6.01 9.01 -24.41
C GLN A 76 -4.78 8.56 -23.61
N PRO A 77 -4.04 7.51 -24.04
CA PRO A 77 -2.88 6.98 -23.32
C PRO A 77 -1.80 8.01 -22.98
N GLU A 78 -1.63 9.02 -23.83
CA GLU A 78 -0.72 10.15 -23.61
C GLU A 78 -1.09 11.05 -22.42
N ARG A 79 -2.27 10.84 -21.81
CA ARG A 79 -2.76 11.54 -20.61
C ARG A 79 -2.87 10.62 -19.39
N TRP A 80 -2.35 9.41 -19.46
CA TRP A 80 -2.39 8.47 -18.33
C TRP A 80 -1.34 8.79 -17.26
N GLU A 81 -0.21 9.36 -17.68
CA GLU A 81 0.84 9.83 -16.77
C GLU A 81 0.28 10.86 -15.80
N GLY A 82 0.55 10.69 -14.51
CA GLY A 82 -0.01 11.55 -13.46
C GLY A 82 -1.48 11.31 -13.13
N GLY A 83 -2.12 10.29 -13.73
CA GLY A 83 -3.52 9.96 -13.52
C GLY A 83 -3.73 8.79 -12.57
N VAL A 84 -4.96 8.66 -12.07
CA VAL A 84 -5.43 7.46 -11.38
C VAL A 84 -5.76 6.39 -12.42
N MET A 85 -5.00 5.31 -12.39
CA MET A 85 -5.14 4.19 -13.29
C MET A 85 -5.82 3.01 -12.58
N VAL A 86 -6.73 2.36 -13.30
CA VAL A 86 -7.44 1.17 -12.84
C VAL A 86 -7.04 0.00 -13.74
N ALA A 87 -6.55 -1.06 -13.13
CA ALA A 87 -6.12 -2.29 -13.80
C ALA A 87 -6.83 -3.51 -13.22
N THR A 88 -6.70 -4.63 -13.92
CA THR A 88 -7.24 -5.93 -13.46
C THR A 88 -6.13 -6.94 -13.26
N ASP A 89 -6.21 -7.71 -12.18
CA ASP A 89 -5.38 -8.89 -11.93
C ASP A 89 -6.27 -10.03 -11.40
N GLY A 90 -6.64 -10.94 -12.31
CA GLY A 90 -7.60 -12.00 -12.01
C GLY A 90 -8.95 -11.43 -11.51
N PRO A 91 -9.42 -11.82 -10.31
CA PRO A 91 -10.66 -11.27 -9.72
C PRO A 91 -10.47 -9.88 -9.08
N LEU A 92 -9.23 -9.43 -8.88
CA LEU A 92 -8.91 -8.19 -8.19
C LEU A 92 -8.85 -7.01 -9.16
N THR A 93 -9.26 -5.85 -8.65
CA THR A 93 -9.03 -4.56 -9.30
C THR A 93 -7.93 -3.82 -8.55
N LEU A 94 -6.96 -3.30 -9.29
CA LEU A 94 -5.84 -2.51 -8.76
C LEU A 94 -6.02 -1.06 -9.16
N VAL A 95 -5.73 -0.14 -8.23
CA VAL A 95 -5.76 1.30 -8.45
C VAL A 95 -4.43 1.90 -8.02
N ALA A 96 -3.79 2.68 -8.87
CA ALA A 96 -2.53 3.36 -8.57
C ALA A 96 -2.39 4.69 -9.34
N GLU A 97 -1.44 5.52 -8.90
CA GLU A 97 -0.97 6.73 -9.61
C GLU A 97 0.48 6.49 -10.06
N PRO A 98 0.71 5.84 -11.21
CA PRO A 98 2.05 5.55 -11.70
C PRO A 98 2.77 6.83 -12.14
N GLY A 99 4.08 6.86 -11.93
CA GLY A 99 4.93 8.01 -12.29
C GLY A 99 4.71 9.29 -11.47
N VAL A 100 3.90 9.26 -10.40
CA VAL A 100 3.71 10.41 -9.50
C VAL A 100 4.61 10.28 -8.27
N ASP A 101 5.30 11.36 -7.92
CA ASP A 101 6.08 11.44 -6.69
C ASP A 101 5.18 11.27 -5.47
N LEU A 102 5.64 10.54 -4.45
CA LEU A 102 4.82 10.18 -3.28
C LEU A 102 4.13 11.37 -2.61
N ASP A 103 4.81 12.52 -2.56
CA ASP A 103 4.30 13.75 -1.93
C ASP A 103 3.20 14.45 -2.74
N GLU A 104 3.05 14.09 -4.02
CA GLU A 104 2.07 14.67 -4.96
C GLU A 104 0.87 13.74 -5.21
N ARG A 105 0.87 12.54 -4.61
CA ARG A 105 -0.19 11.54 -4.81
C ARG A 105 -1.47 11.90 -4.06
N PHE A 106 -2.60 11.74 -4.73
CA PHE A 106 -3.91 11.90 -4.13
C PHE A 106 -4.45 10.58 -3.57
N LEU A 107 -4.02 9.44 -4.12
CA LEU A 107 -4.35 8.09 -3.65
C LEU A 107 -3.60 7.79 -2.36
N GLY A 108 -4.16 8.28 -1.26
CA GLY A 108 -3.74 8.00 0.10
C GLY A 108 -4.74 7.13 0.87
N ALA A 109 -4.44 6.92 2.15
CA ALA A 109 -5.26 6.13 3.06
C ALA A 109 -6.70 6.69 3.22
N GLU A 110 -6.84 8.01 3.21
CA GLU A 110 -8.15 8.68 3.30
C GLU A 110 -9.04 8.34 2.10
N TRP A 111 -8.51 8.43 0.88
CA TRP A 111 -9.28 8.08 -0.31
C TRP A 111 -9.59 6.58 -0.37
N ALA A 112 -8.64 5.74 0.03
CA ALA A 112 -8.89 4.31 0.16
C ALA A 112 -10.05 4.02 1.12
N GLU A 113 -10.12 4.68 2.28
CA GLU A 113 -11.19 4.52 3.25
C GLU A 113 -12.57 4.88 2.67
N GLU A 114 -12.68 6.03 1.98
CA GLU A 114 -13.92 6.42 1.29
C GLU A 114 -14.32 5.43 0.19
N LEU A 115 -13.34 4.92 -0.58
CA LEU A 115 -13.58 3.90 -1.60
C LEU A 115 -14.14 2.60 -1.01
N PHE A 116 -13.52 2.09 0.06
CA PHE A 116 -13.98 0.86 0.70
C PHE A 116 -15.34 1.04 1.38
N SER A 117 -15.60 2.20 2.00
CA SER A 117 -16.90 2.54 2.57
C SER A 117 -18.03 2.53 1.53
N GLU A 118 -17.79 3.11 0.34
CA GLU A 118 -18.74 3.09 -0.78
C GLU A 118 -18.91 1.68 -1.37
N LEU A 119 -17.81 0.94 -1.55
CA LEU A 119 -17.82 -0.36 -2.24
C LEU A 119 -18.33 -1.52 -1.37
N ARG A 120 -18.16 -1.42 -0.05
CA ARG A 120 -18.50 -2.47 0.94
C ARG A 120 -17.92 -3.82 0.58
N CYS A 121 -16.63 -3.84 0.29
CA CYS A 121 -15.88 -5.03 -0.09
C CYS A 121 -14.57 -5.11 0.68
N SER A 122 -13.90 -6.25 0.54
CA SER A 122 -12.56 -6.44 1.10
C SER A 122 -11.48 -5.91 0.15
N GLY A 123 -10.31 -5.64 0.71
CA GLY A 123 -9.16 -5.18 -0.05
C GLY A 123 -8.08 -4.61 0.86
N ALA A 124 -7.13 -3.90 0.26
CA ALA A 124 -6.07 -3.23 1.00
C ALA A 124 -5.62 -1.94 0.33
N PHE A 125 -5.16 -0.98 1.13
CA PHE A 125 -4.29 0.10 0.72
C PHE A 125 -2.89 -0.19 1.22
N PHE A 126 -1.87 -0.01 0.39
CA PHE A 126 -0.49 -0.27 0.78
C PHE A 126 0.48 0.58 -0.04
N GLY A 127 1.68 0.74 0.51
CA GLY A 127 2.71 1.56 -0.13
C GLY A 127 4.06 1.42 0.52
N TYR A 128 5.06 1.96 -0.16
CA TYR A 128 6.43 2.06 0.31
C TYR A 128 6.95 3.48 0.11
N GLU A 129 7.53 4.04 1.16
CA GLU A 129 8.21 5.33 1.15
C GLU A 129 9.73 5.12 1.28
N PRO A 130 10.52 5.29 0.20
CA PRO A 130 11.94 4.98 0.20
C PRO A 130 12.76 5.88 1.13
N HIS A 131 12.33 7.14 1.33
CA HIS A 131 13.08 8.11 2.12
C HIS A 131 13.25 7.66 3.58
N LEU A 132 12.17 7.17 4.18
CA LEU A 132 12.13 6.69 5.56
C LEU A 132 12.23 5.16 5.67
N GLY A 133 12.13 4.46 4.54
CA GLY A 133 11.99 3.00 4.50
C GLY A 133 10.68 2.53 5.14
N SER A 134 9.63 3.35 5.02
CA SER A 134 8.30 3.11 5.59
C SER A 134 7.51 2.16 4.71
N LEU A 135 6.94 1.12 5.30
CA LEU A 135 5.89 0.34 4.68
C LEU A 135 4.55 0.71 5.30
N HIS A 136 3.53 0.82 4.47
CA HIS A 136 2.15 1.07 4.89
C HIS A 136 1.25 -0.06 4.41
N LEU A 137 0.34 -0.49 5.28
CA LEU A 137 -0.69 -1.46 4.94
C LEU A 137 -1.95 -1.19 5.76
N THR A 138 -3.06 -0.93 5.10
CA THR A 138 -4.40 -0.93 5.70
C THR A 138 -5.22 -2.03 5.05
N MET A 139 -5.69 -2.98 5.86
CA MET A 139 -6.57 -4.06 5.40
C MET A 139 -8.02 -3.70 5.65
N TYR A 140 -8.88 -3.96 4.67
CA TYR A 140 -10.32 -3.70 4.75
C TYR A 140 -11.12 -5.00 4.60
N GLU A 141 -12.20 -5.09 5.37
CA GLU A 141 -13.16 -6.19 5.34
C GLU A 141 -14.58 -5.61 5.31
N GLU A 142 -15.38 -6.02 4.33
CA GLU A 142 -16.75 -5.53 4.13
C GLU A 142 -16.90 -3.98 4.09
N GLY A 143 -15.86 -3.28 3.65
CA GLY A 143 -15.81 -1.82 3.57
C GLY A 143 -15.32 -1.10 4.83
N HIS A 144 -14.93 -1.85 5.86
CA HIS A 144 -14.40 -1.29 7.11
C HIS A 144 -12.92 -1.64 7.27
N PRO A 145 -12.08 -0.71 7.79
CA PRO A 145 -10.71 -1.04 8.11
C PRO A 145 -10.70 -2.11 9.21
N ARG A 146 -9.90 -3.17 9.03
CA ARG A 146 -9.61 -4.20 10.04
C ARG A 146 -8.40 -3.81 10.86
N PHE A 147 -7.35 -3.37 10.17
CA PHE A 147 -6.18 -2.76 10.80
C PHE A 147 -5.50 -1.77 9.84
N ALA A 148 -4.75 -0.83 10.40
CA ALA A 148 -3.76 -0.02 9.70
C ALA A 148 -2.39 -0.24 10.35
N TRP A 149 -1.38 -0.54 9.56
CA TRP A 149 -0.04 -0.90 10.00
C TRP A 149 1.00 -0.07 9.26
N CYS A 150 1.99 0.42 9.99
CA CYS A 150 3.10 1.19 9.46
C CYS A 150 4.39 0.86 10.22
N ASP A 151 5.50 0.73 9.50
CA ASP A 151 6.82 0.45 10.07
C ASP A 151 7.92 1.17 9.27
N SER A 152 8.53 2.18 9.90
CA SER A 152 9.64 2.99 9.36
C SER A 152 11.00 2.52 9.89
N LEU A 153 12.03 2.49 9.02
CA LEU A 153 13.41 2.20 9.44
C LEU A 153 14.13 3.40 10.04
N LEU A 154 13.81 4.58 9.53
CA LEU A 154 14.29 5.85 10.03
C LEU A 154 13.25 6.47 10.95
N PRO A 155 13.61 7.48 11.77
CA PRO A 155 12.65 8.21 12.57
C PRO A 155 11.45 8.67 11.72
N GLY A 156 10.28 8.09 11.99
CA GLY A 156 9.10 8.16 11.15
C GLY A 156 7.91 7.49 11.82
N PRO A 157 6.76 7.37 11.14
CA PRO A 157 5.59 6.70 11.69
C PRO A 157 5.85 5.20 11.87
N SER A 158 5.57 4.68 13.06
CA SER A 158 5.59 3.24 13.35
C SER A 158 4.43 2.92 14.28
N TYR A 159 3.42 2.20 13.79
CA TYR A 159 2.19 1.93 14.53
C TYR A 159 1.45 0.70 13.98
N ALA A 160 0.64 0.07 14.83
CA ALA A 160 -0.45 -0.80 14.40
C ALA A 160 -1.74 -0.36 15.09
N MET A 161 -2.73 0.05 14.30
CA MET A 161 -4.07 0.36 14.75
C MET A 161 -5.00 -0.79 14.39
N VAL A 162 -5.72 -1.34 15.37
CA VAL A 162 -6.72 -2.41 15.16
C VAL A 162 -8.11 -1.84 15.40
N PHE A 163 -9.01 -2.09 14.47
CA PHE A 163 -10.38 -1.60 14.50
C PHE A 163 -11.32 -2.75 14.86
N GLU A 164 -11.93 -2.63 16.03
CA GLU A 164 -12.81 -3.65 16.59
C GLU A 164 -14.24 -3.45 16.11
N SER A 165 -14.99 -4.55 16.00
CA SER A 165 -16.41 -4.53 15.61
C SER A 165 -17.33 -3.70 16.52
N ASP A 166 -16.88 -3.40 17.75
CA ASP A 166 -17.61 -2.56 18.71
C ASP A 166 -17.27 -1.06 18.59
N GLY A 167 -16.49 -0.69 17.57
CA GLY A 167 -16.07 0.70 17.30
C GLY A 167 -14.87 1.15 18.12
N ARG A 168 -14.23 0.28 18.91
CA ARG A 168 -12.96 0.59 19.56
C ARG A 168 -11.82 0.56 18.53
N CYS A 169 -10.85 1.43 18.76
CA CYS A 169 -9.57 1.39 18.07
C CYS A 169 -8.47 1.23 19.12
N THR A 170 -7.58 0.26 18.93
CA THR A 170 -6.43 0.02 19.80
C THR A 170 -5.15 0.26 19.04
N ASN A 171 -4.19 0.91 19.70
CA ASN A 171 -2.86 1.15 19.16
C ASN A 171 -1.87 0.18 19.80
N GLU A 172 -1.02 -0.42 18.99
CA GLU A 172 -0.08 -1.46 19.38
C GLU A 172 1.28 -1.24 18.69
N ASP A 173 2.30 -1.90 19.24
CA ASP A 173 3.61 -1.97 18.58
C ASP A 173 3.48 -2.73 17.24
N PRO A 174 3.96 -2.16 16.12
CA PRO A 174 3.80 -2.75 14.78
C PRO A 174 4.50 -4.10 14.64
N ARG A 175 5.62 -4.31 15.34
CA ARG A 175 6.36 -5.57 15.30
C ARG A 175 5.61 -6.65 16.04
N GLN A 176 5.14 -6.38 17.25
CA GLN A 176 4.33 -7.31 18.04
C GLN A 176 3.02 -7.66 17.34
N PHE A 177 2.37 -6.67 16.71
CA PHE A 177 1.19 -6.89 15.89
C PHE A 177 1.48 -7.86 14.74
N ALA A 178 2.50 -7.58 13.93
CA ALA A 178 2.84 -8.42 12.78
C ALA A 178 3.24 -9.85 13.18
N LEU A 179 3.97 -10.03 14.28
CA LEU A 179 4.30 -11.36 14.81
C LEU A 179 3.04 -12.14 15.18
N ARG A 180 2.11 -11.50 15.89
CA ARG A 180 0.84 -12.14 16.28
C ARG A 180 0.01 -12.51 15.06
N GLU A 181 -0.10 -11.60 14.10
CA GLU A 181 -0.90 -11.78 12.89
C GLU A 181 -0.36 -12.91 12.00
N LEU A 182 0.96 -13.12 11.99
CA LEU A 182 1.62 -14.22 11.28
C LEU A 182 1.73 -15.51 12.12
N GLU A 183 1.12 -15.55 13.31
CA GLU A 183 1.21 -16.65 14.27
C GLU A 183 2.66 -17.03 14.66
N LEU A 184 3.56 -16.05 14.70
CA LEU A 184 4.96 -16.20 15.06
C LEU A 184 5.20 -15.94 16.56
N PRO A 185 6.26 -16.51 17.16
CA PRO A 185 6.64 -16.19 18.54
C PRO A 185 6.93 -14.69 18.74
N PRO A 186 6.57 -14.07 19.89
CA PRO A 186 6.74 -12.62 20.14
C PRO A 186 8.17 -12.08 20.05
N THR A 187 9.16 -12.96 20.14
CA THR A 187 10.59 -12.63 20.04
C THR A 187 11.23 -13.21 18.78
N SER A 188 10.43 -13.68 17.82
CA SER A 188 10.93 -14.29 16.60
C SER A 188 11.82 -13.29 15.84
N PRO A 189 13.07 -13.67 15.49
CA PRO A 189 13.93 -12.85 14.64
C PRO A 189 13.52 -12.93 13.17
N LEU A 190 12.58 -13.81 12.81
CA LEU A 190 12.21 -14.13 11.43
C LEU A 190 11.19 -13.16 10.83
N LEU A 191 10.71 -12.17 11.59
CA LEU A 191 9.79 -11.18 11.06
C LEU A 191 10.49 -10.29 10.03
N ASP A 192 10.12 -10.50 8.77
CA ASP A 192 10.41 -9.61 7.65
C ASP A 192 9.16 -8.75 7.38
N ARG A 193 9.37 -7.43 7.33
CA ARG A 193 8.31 -6.42 7.15
C ARG A 193 7.68 -6.49 5.76
N TYR A 194 8.48 -6.79 4.74
CA TYR A 194 7.95 -7.02 3.39
C TYR A 194 7.12 -8.30 3.36
N HIS A 195 7.59 -9.34 4.05
CA HIS A 195 6.84 -10.60 4.15
C HIS A 195 5.50 -10.42 4.85
N PHE A 196 5.43 -9.60 5.91
CA PHE A 196 4.17 -9.27 6.57
C PHE A 196 3.15 -8.65 5.60
N VAL A 197 3.59 -7.66 4.81
CA VAL A 197 2.74 -7.03 3.78
C VAL A 197 2.30 -8.08 2.73
N TRP A 198 3.25 -8.90 2.27
CA TRP A 198 3.00 -9.97 1.30
C TRP A 198 2.04 -11.06 1.77
N ALA A 199 2.15 -11.50 3.01
CA ALA A 199 1.25 -12.51 3.56
C ALA A 199 -0.20 -12.03 3.54
N ASN A 200 -0.42 -10.76 3.89
CA ASN A 200 -1.75 -10.14 3.89
C ASN A 200 -2.30 -9.95 2.47
N LEU A 201 -1.48 -9.47 1.53
CA LEU A 201 -1.92 -9.26 0.15
C LEU A 201 -2.19 -10.59 -0.58
N ARG A 202 -1.41 -11.63 -0.30
CA ARG A 202 -1.68 -12.99 -0.79
C ARG A 202 -2.97 -13.59 -0.23
N ALA A 203 -3.34 -13.25 1.01
CA ALA A 203 -4.62 -13.68 1.57
C ALA A 203 -5.82 -13.08 0.81
N LEU A 204 -5.64 -11.94 0.13
CA LEU A 204 -6.61 -11.37 -0.80
C LEU A 204 -6.57 -11.98 -2.21
N GLY A 205 -5.55 -12.80 -2.50
CA GLY A 205 -5.32 -13.39 -3.82
C GLY A 205 -4.36 -12.61 -4.72
N LEU A 206 -3.69 -11.56 -4.23
CA LEU A 206 -2.66 -10.86 -4.98
C LEU A 206 -1.35 -11.65 -4.93
N GLU A 207 -0.93 -12.20 -6.07
CA GLU A 207 0.27 -13.03 -6.13
C GLU A 207 1.57 -12.22 -6.33
N GLU A 208 1.47 -11.03 -6.95
CA GLU A 208 2.61 -10.20 -7.35
C GLU A 208 2.36 -8.70 -7.18
N LEU A 209 3.42 -7.94 -6.86
CA LEU A 209 3.37 -6.49 -6.71
C LEU A 209 3.51 -5.85 -8.08
N ARG A 210 2.61 -4.92 -8.43
CA ARG A 210 2.69 -4.18 -9.69
C ARG A 210 2.51 -2.68 -9.44
N PRO A 211 3.50 -1.97 -8.87
CA PRO A 211 3.39 -0.54 -8.57
C PRO A 211 3.05 0.31 -9.80
N GLU A 212 3.72 0.06 -10.92
CA GLU A 212 3.59 0.85 -12.15
C GLU A 212 2.48 0.35 -13.09
N LEU A 213 1.83 -0.78 -12.79
CA LEU A 213 0.75 -1.38 -13.59
C LEU A 213 1.09 -1.69 -15.07
N GLU A 214 2.34 -1.52 -15.53
CA GLU A 214 2.75 -1.52 -16.95
C GLU A 214 2.42 -2.83 -17.71
N ALA A 215 2.30 -3.95 -17.00
CA ALA A 215 2.01 -5.25 -17.59
C ALA A 215 0.53 -5.68 -17.46
N LEU A 216 -0.31 -4.87 -16.80
CA LEU A 216 -1.70 -5.23 -16.53
C LEU A 216 -2.66 -4.59 -17.52
N PRO A 217 -3.80 -5.24 -17.82
CA PRO A 217 -4.85 -4.62 -18.63
C PRO A 217 -5.44 -3.41 -17.90
N ILE A 218 -5.10 -2.21 -18.38
CA ILE A 218 -5.70 -0.96 -17.93
C ILE A 218 -7.12 -0.88 -18.48
N VAL A 219 -8.10 -0.77 -17.58
CA VAL A 219 -9.53 -0.75 -17.92
C VAL A 219 -10.13 0.63 -17.77
N ALA A 220 -9.49 1.52 -17.00
CA ALA A 220 -9.81 2.94 -16.95
C ALA A 220 -8.59 3.77 -16.56
N ALA A 221 -8.56 5.00 -17.04
CA ALA A 221 -7.61 6.02 -16.59
C ALA A 221 -8.36 7.34 -16.37
N MET A 222 -8.07 8.01 -15.26
CA MET A 222 -8.69 9.27 -14.87
C MET A 222 -7.60 10.29 -14.54
N GLN A 223 -7.63 11.43 -15.22
CA GLN A 223 -6.72 12.52 -14.92
C GLN A 223 -7.29 13.37 -13.79
N ILE A 224 -6.44 13.66 -12.81
CA ILE A 224 -6.74 14.53 -11.69
C ILE A 224 -6.73 15.98 -12.17
N GLN A 225 -7.75 16.72 -11.80
CA GLN A 225 -7.84 18.17 -11.98
C GLN A 225 -7.78 18.80 -10.60
N GLU A 226 -6.78 19.64 -10.37
CA GLU A 226 -6.83 20.57 -9.25
C GLU A 226 -8.06 21.45 -9.45
N SER A 227 -8.91 21.54 -8.43
CA SER A 227 -10.05 22.45 -8.45
C SER A 227 -9.53 23.87 -8.63
N ASP A 228 -9.83 24.50 -9.77
CA ASP A 228 -9.52 25.90 -10.01
C ASP A 228 -10.02 26.75 -8.83
N GLU A 229 -9.13 27.23 -7.97
CA GLU A 229 -9.38 28.37 -7.07
C GLU A 229 -9.47 29.66 -7.92
N GLU A 230 -10.36 29.73 -8.90
CA GLU A 230 -10.58 30.99 -9.63
C GLU A 230 -11.94 31.02 -10.34
N SER A 231 -13.00 31.30 -9.59
CA SER A 231 -14.21 31.99 -10.08
C SER A 231 -15.14 32.38 -8.92
N ALA A 232 -14.76 33.41 -8.16
CA ALA A 232 -15.68 34.21 -7.34
C ALA A 232 -15.31 35.70 -7.42
#